data_AF-A0A258G1M2-F1
#
_entry.id   AF-A0A258G1M2-F1
#
_cell.length_a   1.000
_cell.length_b   1.000
_cell.length_c   1.000
_cell.angle_alpha   90.00
_cell.angle_beta   90.00
_cell.angle_gamma   90.00
#
_symmetry.space_group_name_H-M   'P 1'
#
loop_
_entity.id
_entity.type
_entity.pdbx_description
1 polymer ?
#
loop_
_entity_poly.entity_id
_entity_poly.type
_entity_poly.pdbx_seq_one_letter_code
_entity_poly.pdbx_strand_id
1 'polypeptide(L)'
;RWSLAEPGIGLASCLHVGRGDAGGWSVLAAMDLSYRFMPSVLMGVALGMAKPTLGPTMAFTRDTLGRIGGFAAFGDVLADDYEMGEAVRALGLRTVLSPFYITHGCSEPSLPALARHELRWTVTIFRIDPAGFAGSLVVHTLPMALIGAALAGFSTAGLAVLAVAFASRALVRLRMDIASGSVSGPLMLVPIRDLLSFVLFCATFFVHKVDWRGSQFRVTRDGRLQS
;
A
#
# COMPACT_ATOMS: atom_id res chain seq x y z
N ARG A 1 -12.29 -14.94 -13.09
CA ARG A 1 -12.64 -15.98 -12.12
C ARG A 1 -12.11 -15.52 -10.77
N TRP A 2 -12.92 -14.74 -10.03
CA TRP A 2 -12.50 -13.93 -8.88
C TRP A 2 -13.65 -13.82 -7.85
N SER A 3 -14.37 -14.91 -7.63
CA SER A 3 -15.60 -14.92 -6.84
C SER A 3 -15.58 -16.00 -5.76
N LEU A 4 -16.12 -15.69 -4.58
CA LEU A 4 -16.35 -16.67 -3.50
C LEU A 4 -17.31 -17.80 -3.89
N ALA A 5 -18.05 -17.64 -5.00
CA ALA A 5 -18.88 -18.71 -5.53
C ALA A 5 -18.06 -19.86 -6.14
N GLU A 6 -16.77 -19.64 -6.43
CA GLU A 6 -15.90 -20.69 -6.95
C GLU A 6 -15.37 -21.57 -5.82
N PRO A 7 -15.41 -22.91 -5.98
CA PRO A 7 -14.84 -23.82 -4.99
C PRO A 7 -13.37 -23.53 -4.70
N GLY A 8 -12.98 -23.64 -3.44
CA GLY A 8 -11.60 -23.45 -2.98
C GLY A 8 -11.14 -21.99 -2.85
N ILE A 9 -12.02 -21.01 -3.02
CA ILE A 9 -11.75 -19.61 -2.66
C ILE A 9 -12.37 -19.32 -1.29
N GLY A 10 -11.53 -18.94 -0.33
CA GLY A 10 -11.96 -18.64 1.04
C GLY A 10 -12.10 -17.15 1.34
N LEU A 11 -11.38 -16.30 0.58
CA LEU A 11 -11.34 -14.86 0.77
C LEU A 11 -11.25 -14.16 -0.59
N ALA A 12 -12.08 -13.15 -0.80
CA ALA A 12 -11.97 -12.24 -1.93
C ALA A 12 -11.80 -10.78 -1.46
N SER A 13 -10.83 -10.08 -2.04
CA SER A 13 -10.61 -8.64 -1.86
C SER A 13 -10.74 -7.91 -3.19
N CYS A 14 -10.93 -6.59 -3.17
CA CYS A 14 -10.99 -5.74 -4.37
C CYS A 14 -9.74 -4.86 -4.46
N LEU A 15 -9.33 -4.55 -5.70
CA LEU A 15 -8.42 -3.44 -5.95
C LEU A 15 -9.09 -2.14 -5.49
N HIS A 16 -8.28 -1.12 -5.18
CA HIS A 16 -8.81 0.16 -4.74
C HIS A 16 -7.96 1.33 -5.23
N VAL A 17 -8.62 2.48 -5.36
CA VAL A 17 -7.99 3.77 -5.63
C VAL A 17 -8.47 4.79 -4.61
N GLY A 18 -7.60 5.71 -4.24
CA GLY A 18 -7.89 6.73 -3.24
C GLY A 18 -8.76 7.87 -3.78
N ARG A 19 -9.52 8.51 -2.89
CA ARG A 19 -10.21 9.79 -3.08
C ARG A 19 -9.98 10.66 -1.86
N GLY A 20 -9.49 11.89 -2.04
CA GLY A 20 -9.27 12.82 -0.93
C GLY A 20 -10.56 13.54 -0.51
N ASP A 21 -10.87 13.52 0.78
CA ASP A 21 -12.12 14.03 1.39
C ASP A 21 -11.90 15.16 2.41
N ALA A 22 -10.64 15.53 2.68
CA ALA A 22 -10.27 16.50 3.71
C ALA A 22 -9.13 17.44 3.26
N GLY A 23 -9.22 17.96 2.03
CA GLY A 23 -8.27 18.93 1.49
C GLY A 23 -6.98 18.32 0.90
N GLY A 24 -5.97 19.15 0.66
CA GLY A 24 -4.79 18.77 -0.13
C GLY A 24 -3.99 17.58 0.43
N TRP A 25 -3.93 17.43 1.76
CA TRP A 25 -3.22 16.31 2.38
C TRP A 25 -3.94 14.98 2.12
N SER A 26 -5.26 14.94 2.27
CA SER A 26 -6.04 13.76 1.90
C SER A 26 -5.95 13.39 0.41
N VAL A 27 -5.76 14.39 -0.48
CA VAL A 27 -5.47 14.14 -1.90
C VAL A 27 -4.10 13.48 -2.06
N LEU A 28 -3.07 13.96 -1.35
CA LEU A 28 -1.76 13.30 -1.36
C LEU A 28 -1.81 11.88 -0.78
N ALA A 29 -2.60 11.62 0.25
CA ALA A 29 -2.81 10.25 0.76
C ALA A 29 -3.48 9.36 -0.31
N ALA A 30 -4.53 9.87 -0.96
CA ALA A 30 -5.22 9.19 -2.06
C ALA A 30 -4.28 8.87 -3.24
N MET A 31 -3.39 9.80 -3.58
CA MET A 31 -2.39 9.62 -4.64
C MET A 31 -1.38 8.51 -4.30
N ASP A 32 -1.00 8.33 -3.03
CA ASP A 32 -0.08 7.27 -2.64
C ASP A 32 -0.70 5.89 -2.87
N LEU A 33 -1.94 5.72 -2.41
CA LEU A 33 -2.72 4.50 -2.61
C LEU A 33 -2.81 4.14 -4.09
N SER A 34 -3.20 5.10 -4.93
CA SER A 34 -3.47 4.84 -6.34
C SER A 34 -2.23 4.73 -7.20
N TYR A 35 -1.18 5.51 -6.94
CA TYR A 35 -0.07 5.68 -7.88
C TYR A 35 1.25 5.07 -7.41
N ARG A 36 1.35 4.64 -6.15
CA ARG A 36 2.52 3.91 -5.63
C ARG A 36 2.12 2.53 -5.10
N PHE A 37 1.18 2.49 -4.15
CA PHE A 37 0.81 1.25 -3.47
C PHE A 37 0.15 0.26 -4.43
N MET A 38 -0.94 0.64 -5.10
CA MET A 38 -1.68 -0.27 -5.98
C MET A 38 -0.84 -0.81 -7.16
N PRO A 39 -0.03 0.00 -7.87
CA PRO A 39 0.94 -0.52 -8.84
C PRO A 39 1.93 -1.53 -8.25
N SER A 40 2.40 -1.31 -7.02
CA SER A 40 3.30 -2.24 -6.33
C SER A 40 2.60 -3.56 -5.99
N VAL A 41 1.34 -3.52 -5.58
CA VAL A 41 0.50 -4.70 -5.35
C VAL A 41 0.33 -5.49 -6.66
N LEU A 42 -0.05 -4.82 -7.75
CA LEU A 42 -0.23 -5.45 -9.06
C LEU A 42 1.06 -6.10 -9.56
N MET A 43 2.20 -5.41 -9.41
CA MET A 43 3.52 -5.95 -9.75
C MET A 43 3.84 -7.20 -8.92
N GLY A 44 3.65 -7.14 -7.60
CA GLY A 44 3.91 -8.28 -6.72
C GLY A 44 3.06 -9.50 -7.07
N VAL A 45 1.79 -9.30 -7.41
CA VAL A 45 0.88 -10.37 -7.85
C VAL A 45 1.31 -10.94 -9.21
N ALA A 46 1.62 -10.07 -10.18
CA ALA A 46 2.03 -10.49 -11.52
C ALA A 46 3.34 -11.30 -11.50
N LEU A 47 4.25 -10.98 -10.57
CA LEU A 47 5.51 -11.70 -10.38
C LEU A 47 5.39 -12.93 -9.47
N GLY A 48 4.20 -13.22 -8.92
CA GLY A 48 3.99 -14.31 -7.96
C GLY A 48 4.68 -14.09 -6.61
N MET A 49 5.13 -12.87 -6.32
CA MET A 49 5.83 -12.48 -5.10
C MET A 49 4.87 -12.09 -3.97
N ALA A 50 3.60 -11.80 -4.28
CA ALA A 50 2.62 -11.35 -3.31
C ALA A 50 1.29 -12.10 -3.42
N LYS A 51 0.67 -12.38 -2.26
CA LYS A 51 -0.70 -12.89 -2.12
C LYS A 51 -1.52 -11.93 -1.25
N PRO A 52 -1.72 -10.70 -1.73
CA PRO A 52 -2.31 -9.63 -0.93
C PRO A 52 -3.75 -9.95 -0.52
N THR A 53 -4.07 -9.62 0.72
CA THR A 53 -5.42 -9.41 1.21
C THR A 53 -5.53 -7.92 1.51
N LEU A 54 -6.56 -7.23 0.99
CA LEU A 54 -6.65 -5.78 1.09
C LEU A 54 -7.80 -5.40 2.03
N GLY A 55 -7.47 -4.82 3.19
CA GLY A 55 -8.43 -4.42 4.21
C GLY A 55 -9.65 -3.61 3.75
N PRO A 56 -9.55 -2.68 2.76
CA PRO A 56 -10.71 -1.91 2.29
C PRO A 56 -11.88 -2.76 1.79
N THR A 57 -11.64 -4.01 1.40
CA THR A 57 -12.69 -4.98 1.11
C THR A 57 -12.20 -6.39 1.36
N MET A 58 -12.86 -7.09 2.27
CA MET A 58 -12.66 -8.53 2.48
C MET A 58 -14.03 -9.21 2.55
N ALA A 59 -14.24 -10.18 1.68
CA ALA A 59 -15.42 -11.00 1.67
C ALA A 59 -15.05 -12.46 1.96
N PHE A 60 -15.88 -13.13 2.75
CA PHE A 60 -15.71 -14.51 3.18
C PHE A 60 -17.01 -15.28 3.03
N THR A 61 -16.93 -16.60 2.88
CA THR A 61 -18.08 -17.46 3.21
C THR A 61 -18.23 -17.55 4.73
N ARG A 62 -19.46 -17.73 5.22
CA ARG A 62 -19.71 -17.92 6.66
C ARG A 62 -18.89 -19.08 7.22
N ASP A 63 -18.80 -20.18 6.46
CA ASP A 63 -17.98 -21.34 6.82
C ASP A 63 -16.50 -20.97 6.97
N THR A 64 -15.91 -20.33 5.96
CA THR A 64 -14.49 -19.95 6.00
C THR A 64 -14.20 -19.03 7.17
N LEU A 65 -15.04 -18.01 7.39
CA LEU A 65 -14.90 -17.09 8.52
C LEU A 65 -14.97 -17.83 9.87
N GLY A 66 -15.88 -18.79 10.01
CA GLY A 66 -15.98 -19.62 11.21
C GLY A 66 -14.72 -20.47 11.44
N ARG A 67 -14.18 -21.06 10.37
CA ARG A 67 -12.98 -21.93 10.43
C ARG A 67 -11.70 -21.18 10.77
N ILE A 68 -11.60 -19.89 10.47
CA ILE A 68 -10.47 -19.04 10.87
C ILE A 68 -10.67 -18.39 12.25
N GLY A 69 -11.75 -18.71 12.98
CA GLY A 69 -12.00 -18.19 14.33
C GLY A 69 -12.84 -16.91 14.38
N GLY A 70 -13.38 -16.44 13.26
CA GLY A 70 -14.16 -15.21 13.16
C GLY A 70 -13.34 -13.94 13.36
N PHE A 71 -14.00 -12.78 13.31
CA PHE A 71 -13.32 -11.48 13.45
C PHE A 71 -12.66 -11.27 14.82
N ALA A 72 -13.23 -11.84 15.88
CA ALA A 72 -12.71 -11.69 17.24
C ALA A 72 -11.27 -12.23 17.39
N ALA A 73 -10.90 -13.27 16.63
CA ALA A 73 -9.56 -13.84 16.65
C ALA A 73 -8.46 -12.87 16.19
N PHE A 74 -8.83 -11.81 15.46
CA PHE A 74 -7.91 -10.85 14.86
C PHE A 74 -8.07 -9.43 15.46
N GLY A 75 -8.89 -9.26 16.51
CA GLY A 75 -9.23 -7.92 17.04
C GLY A 75 -8.06 -7.12 17.63
N ASP A 76 -6.99 -7.82 18.04
CA ASP A 76 -5.76 -7.26 18.63
C ASP A 76 -4.56 -7.32 17.67
N VAL A 77 -4.81 -7.63 16.39
CA VAL A 77 -3.81 -7.67 15.33
C VAL A 77 -3.83 -6.36 14.56
N LEU A 78 -2.65 -5.76 14.35
CA LEU A 78 -2.57 -4.50 13.60
C LEU A 78 -2.78 -4.68 12.09
N ALA A 79 -2.30 -5.79 11.54
CA ALA A 79 -2.48 -6.21 10.16
C ALA A 79 -3.50 -7.35 10.07
N ASP A 80 -4.72 -7.06 10.52
CA ASP A 80 -5.82 -8.03 10.54
C ASP A 80 -6.11 -8.61 9.15
N ASP A 81 -6.03 -7.79 8.10
CA ASP A 81 -6.19 -8.21 6.71
C ASP A 81 -5.14 -9.25 6.27
N TYR A 82 -3.87 -9.02 6.57
CA TYR A 82 -2.78 -9.94 6.29
C TYR A 82 -2.97 -11.27 7.04
N GLU A 83 -3.22 -11.21 8.35
CA GLU A 83 -3.36 -12.42 9.19
C GLU A 83 -4.62 -13.22 8.82
N MET A 84 -5.74 -12.58 8.50
CA MET A 84 -6.91 -13.27 7.98
C MET A 84 -6.60 -13.95 6.64
N GLY A 85 -5.82 -13.30 5.77
CA GLY A 85 -5.34 -13.91 4.53
C GLY A 85 -4.50 -15.16 4.76
N GLU A 86 -3.53 -15.09 5.67
CA GLU A 86 -2.69 -16.23 6.03
C GLU A 86 -3.50 -17.36 6.65
N ALA A 87 -4.43 -17.06 7.57
CA ALA A 87 -5.30 -18.05 8.18
C ALA A 87 -6.17 -18.78 7.13
N VAL A 88 -6.71 -18.07 6.14
CA VAL A 88 -7.45 -18.70 5.03
C VAL A 88 -6.54 -19.59 4.19
N ARG A 89 -5.32 -19.15 3.88
CA ARG A 89 -4.34 -19.97 3.12
C ARG A 89 -3.90 -21.21 3.89
N ALA A 90 -3.78 -21.12 5.21
CA ALA A 90 -3.45 -22.24 6.09
C ALA A 90 -4.54 -23.34 6.08
N LEU A 91 -5.79 -23.00 5.75
CA LEU A 91 -6.86 -23.96 5.50
C LEU A 91 -6.78 -24.66 4.13
N GLY A 92 -5.76 -24.37 3.32
CA GLY A 92 -5.62 -24.85 1.95
C GLY A 92 -6.51 -24.11 0.94
N LEU A 93 -7.16 -23.02 1.36
CA LEU A 93 -8.02 -22.21 0.50
C LEU A 93 -7.22 -21.10 -0.19
N ARG A 94 -7.74 -20.59 -1.30
CA ARG A 94 -7.15 -19.46 -2.02
C ARG A 94 -7.74 -18.14 -1.57
N THR A 95 -6.88 -17.12 -1.51
CA THR A 95 -7.26 -15.70 -1.44
C THR A 95 -7.17 -15.09 -2.83
N VAL A 96 -8.16 -14.31 -3.25
CA VAL A 96 -8.20 -13.72 -4.59
C VAL A 96 -8.42 -12.22 -4.57
N LEU A 97 -7.86 -11.54 -5.58
CA LEU A 97 -8.14 -10.14 -5.87
C LEU A 97 -9.09 -10.02 -7.05
N SER A 98 -10.27 -9.49 -6.81
CA SER A 98 -11.17 -9.02 -7.86
C SER A 98 -10.54 -7.84 -8.60
N PRO A 99 -10.56 -7.83 -9.94
CA PRO A 99 -10.02 -6.73 -10.75
C PRO A 99 -10.89 -5.46 -10.66
N PHE A 100 -12.01 -5.52 -9.94
CA PHE A 100 -12.87 -4.39 -9.70
C PHE A 100 -12.19 -3.39 -8.76
N TYR A 101 -12.16 -2.12 -9.15
CA TYR A 101 -11.66 -1.03 -8.33
C TYR A 101 -12.79 -0.44 -7.49
N ILE A 102 -12.60 -0.45 -6.16
CA ILE A 102 -13.42 0.35 -5.25
C ILE A 102 -12.74 1.68 -4.92
N THR A 103 -13.51 2.63 -4.41
CA THR A 103 -12.98 3.91 -3.94
C THR A 103 -12.67 3.84 -2.44
N HIS A 104 -11.44 4.20 -2.06
CA HIS A 104 -11.02 4.36 -0.68
C HIS A 104 -10.98 5.84 -0.31
N GLY A 105 -11.83 6.26 0.62
CA GLY A 105 -11.85 7.64 1.13
C GLY A 105 -10.66 7.92 2.04
N CYS A 106 -9.87 8.93 1.69
CA CYS A 106 -8.76 9.44 2.47
C CYS A 106 -9.21 10.74 3.17
N SER A 107 -8.89 10.92 4.44
CA SER A 107 -9.46 12.00 5.26
C SER A 107 -8.43 12.74 6.11
N GLU A 108 -7.15 12.63 5.75
CA GLU A 108 -6.03 13.24 6.45
C GLU A 108 -6.12 14.77 6.36
N PRO A 109 -6.40 15.50 7.47
CA PRO A 109 -6.63 16.94 7.43
C PRO A 109 -5.33 17.75 7.39
N SER A 110 -4.18 17.13 7.68
CA SER A 110 -2.90 17.80 7.84
C SER A 110 -1.73 16.86 7.54
N LEU A 111 -0.55 17.43 7.27
CA LEU A 111 0.68 16.66 7.08
C LEU A 111 1.04 15.77 8.28
N PRO A 112 0.97 16.23 9.55
CA PRO A 112 1.21 15.35 10.69
C PRO A 112 0.23 14.17 10.78
N ALA A 113 -1.04 14.38 10.43
CA ALA A 113 -2.03 13.31 10.41
C ALA A 113 -1.73 12.28 9.30
N LEU A 114 -1.38 12.75 8.11
CA LEU A 114 -0.93 11.91 7.01
C LEU A 114 0.31 11.11 7.38
N ALA A 115 1.35 11.78 7.87
CA ALA A 115 2.60 11.12 8.24
C ALA A 115 2.37 10.08 9.33
N ARG A 116 1.54 10.36 10.35
CA ARG A 116 1.19 9.38 11.38
C ARG A 116 0.46 8.16 10.79
N HIS A 117 -0.49 8.39 9.90
CA HIS A 117 -1.22 7.31 9.25
C HIS A 117 -0.29 6.45 8.39
N GLU A 118 0.43 7.06 7.45
CA GLU A 118 1.27 6.34 6.50
C GLU A 118 2.45 5.66 7.19
N LEU A 119 3.09 6.28 8.20
CA LEU A 119 4.14 5.61 8.98
C LEU A 119 3.63 4.40 9.73
N ARG A 120 2.41 4.45 10.27
CA ARG A 120 1.80 3.28 10.90
C ARG A 120 1.70 2.14 9.88
N TRP A 121 1.20 2.43 8.68
CA TRP A 121 1.09 1.42 7.61
C TRP A 121 2.45 0.90 7.14
N THR A 122 3.43 1.76 6.86
CA THR A 122 4.73 1.32 6.35
C THR A 122 5.51 0.53 7.40
N VAL A 123 5.44 0.91 8.68
CA VAL A 123 6.03 0.13 9.78
C VAL A 123 5.36 -1.24 9.89
N THR A 124 4.03 -1.33 9.77
CA THR A 124 3.33 -2.62 9.75
C THR A 124 3.85 -3.51 8.62
N ILE A 125 3.92 -2.98 7.39
CA ILE A 125 4.42 -3.73 6.23
C ILE A 125 5.87 -4.16 6.44
N PHE A 126 6.73 -3.26 6.91
CA PHE A 126 8.14 -3.56 7.19
C PHE A 126 8.31 -4.66 8.24
N ARG A 127 7.42 -4.77 9.22
CA ARG A 127 7.48 -5.80 10.26
C ARG A 127 7.05 -7.17 9.75
N ILE A 128 6.09 -7.21 8.84
CA ILE A 128 5.60 -8.43 8.19
C ILE A 128 6.61 -8.95 7.17
N ASP A 129 7.09 -8.08 6.28
CA ASP A 129 8.02 -8.43 5.20
C ASP A 129 9.15 -7.41 5.11
N PRO A 130 10.18 -7.50 5.99
CA PRO A 130 11.29 -6.57 5.99
C PRO A 130 12.06 -6.54 4.67
N ALA A 131 12.22 -7.70 4.03
CA ALA A 131 12.99 -7.86 2.81
C ALA A 131 12.22 -7.29 1.60
N GLY A 132 10.93 -7.61 1.46
CA GLY A 132 10.08 -7.04 0.43
C GLY A 132 9.89 -5.53 0.62
N PHE A 133 9.74 -5.06 1.86
CA PHE A 133 9.72 -3.63 2.14
C PHE A 133 11.03 -2.96 1.72
N ALA A 134 12.20 -3.44 2.16
CA ALA A 134 13.48 -2.86 1.75
C ALA A 134 13.70 -2.91 0.22
N GLY A 135 13.31 -4.02 -0.41
CA GLY A 135 13.35 -4.19 -1.86
C GLY A 135 12.44 -3.22 -2.63
N SER A 136 11.38 -2.70 -1.99
CA SER A 136 10.49 -1.70 -2.59
C SER A 136 11.18 -0.35 -2.89
N LEU A 137 12.42 -0.15 -2.44
CA LEU A 137 13.26 0.98 -2.87
C LEU A 137 13.26 1.18 -4.40
N VAL A 138 13.21 0.09 -5.18
CA VAL A 138 13.20 0.13 -6.65
C VAL A 138 11.98 0.84 -7.25
N VAL A 139 10.87 0.93 -6.51
CA VAL A 139 9.66 1.63 -6.99
C VAL A 139 9.67 3.14 -6.68
N HIS A 140 10.64 3.63 -5.90
CA HIS A 140 10.85 5.07 -5.65
C HIS A 140 11.69 5.72 -6.76
N THR A 141 11.25 5.56 -8.02
CA THR A 141 12.06 5.87 -9.21
C THR A 141 12.43 7.34 -9.34
N LEU A 142 11.49 8.26 -9.09
CA LEU A 142 11.73 9.70 -9.25
C LEU A 142 12.71 10.25 -8.18
N PRO A 143 12.56 9.95 -6.87
CA PRO A 143 13.57 10.30 -5.87
C PRO A 143 14.96 9.72 -6.17
N MET A 144 15.04 8.47 -6.60
CA MET A 144 16.31 7.84 -6.99
C MET A 144 16.95 8.54 -8.20
N ALA A 145 16.16 8.87 -9.22
CA ALA A 145 16.65 9.59 -10.40
C ALA A 145 17.10 11.01 -10.04
N LEU A 146 16.42 11.69 -9.11
CA LEU A 146 16.82 13.01 -8.63
C LEU A 146 18.16 12.96 -7.90
N ILE A 147 18.37 11.97 -7.02
CA ILE A 147 19.65 11.74 -6.34
C ILE A 147 20.75 11.45 -7.37
N GLY A 148 20.49 10.55 -8.33
CA GLY A 148 21.44 10.23 -9.40
C GLY A 148 21.82 11.45 -10.24
N ALA A 149 20.85 12.27 -10.62
CA ALA A 149 21.09 13.51 -11.37
C ALA A 149 21.93 14.51 -10.56
N ALA A 150 21.67 14.67 -9.26
CA ALA A 150 22.45 15.54 -8.39
C ALA A 150 23.90 15.06 -8.24
N LEU A 151 24.11 13.75 -8.04
CA LEU A 151 25.45 13.15 -7.96
C LEU A 151 26.23 13.28 -9.28
N ALA A 152 25.52 13.30 -10.41
CA ALA A 152 26.10 13.53 -11.74
C ALA A 152 26.21 15.02 -12.11
N GLY A 153 26.08 15.94 -11.14
CA GLY A 153 26.19 17.39 -11.36
C GLY A 153 25.13 17.96 -12.32
N PHE A 154 23.96 17.34 -12.39
CA PHE A 154 22.90 17.66 -13.35
C PHE A 154 23.38 17.65 -14.81
N SER A 155 24.31 16.75 -15.15
CA SER A 155 24.72 16.50 -16.53
C SER A 155 23.52 16.19 -17.45
N THR A 156 23.70 16.34 -18.76
CA THR A 156 22.68 16.01 -19.77
C THR A 156 22.13 14.59 -19.59
N ALA A 157 23.00 13.61 -19.28
CA ALA A 157 22.59 12.24 -19.00
C ALA A 157 21.75 12.14 -17.70
N GLY A 158 22.14 12.83 -16.64
CA GLY A 158 21.39 12.87 -15.38
C GLY A 158 20.00 13.48 -15.55
N LEU A 159 19.90 14.59 -16.29
CA LEU A 159 18.62 15.22 -16.63
C LEU A 159 17.76 14.34 -17.53
N ALA A 160 18.36 13.62 -18.48
CA ALA A 160 17.63 12.66 -19.32
C ALA A 160 17.04 11.51 -18.47
N VAL A 161 17.79 10.94 -17.54
CA VAL A 161 17.29 9.91 -16.60
C VAL A 161 16.16 10.46 -15.73
N LEU A 162 16.29 11.68 -15.20
CA LEU A 162 15.24 12.33 -14.42
C LEU A 162 13.96 12.55 -15.23
N ALA A 163 14.08 12.99 -16.48
CA ALA A 163 12.96 13.16 -17.40
C ALA A 163 12.26 11.82 -17.71
N VAL A 164 13.04 10.76 -17.96
CA VAL A 164 12.51 9.39 -18.16
C VAL A 164 11.80 8.87 -16.91
N ALA A 165 12.37 9.10 -15.72
CA ALA A 165 11.74 8.72 -14.46
C ALA A 165 10.39 9.44 -14.26
N PHE A 166 10.34 10.75 -14.51
CA PHE A 166 9.08 11.50 -14.45
C PHE A 166 8.06 11.00 -15.48
N ALA A 167 8.48 10.76 -16.73
CA ALA A 167 7.61 10.23 -17.77
C ALA A 167 7.06 8.83 -17.42
N SER A 168 7.88 7.96 -16.82
CA SER A 168 7.46 6.66 -16.31
C SER A 168 6.39 6.81 -15.21
N ARG A 169 6.58 7.73 -14.26
CA ARG A 169 5.60 8.00 -13.20
C ARG A 169 4.30 8.58 -13.74
N ALA A 170 4.38 9.50 -14.70
CA ALA A 170 3.21 10.03 -15.40
C ALA A 170 2.45 8.93 -16.16
N LEU A 171 3.16 8.00 -16.80
CA LEU A 171 2.56 6.85 -17.48
C LEU A 171 1.87 5.91 -16.50
N VAL A 172 2.52 5.53 -15.38
CA VAL A 172 1.90 4.68 -14.35
C VAL A 172 0.61 5.32 -13.82
N ARG A 173 0.65 6.62 -13.50
CA ARG A 173 -0.54 7.38 -13.11
C ARG A 173 -1.64 7.25 -14.16
N LEU A 174 -1.35 7.56 -15.42
CA LEU A 174 -2.32 7.48 -16.51
C LEU A 174 -2.92 6.09 -16.66
N ARG A 175 -2.11 5.02 -16.55
CA ARG A 175 -2.58 3.64 -16.65
C ARG A 175 -3.49 3.27 -15.49
N MET A 176 -3.18 3.72 -14.27
CA MET A 176 -4.04 3.52 -13.10
C MET A 176 -5.36 4.30 -13.23
N ASP A 177 -5.31 5.54 -13.73
CA ASP A 177 -6.52 6.34 -13.96
C ASP A 177 -7.44 5.66 -14.99
N ILE A 178 -6.89 5.18 -16.11
CA ILE A 178 -7.64 4.45 -17.14
C ILE A 178 -8.22 3.14 -16.60
N ALA A 179 -7.42 2.36 -15.86
CA ALA A 179 -7.84 1.05 -15.36
C ALA A 179 -8.92 1.15 -14.28
N SER A 180 -8.86 2.19 -13.44
CA SER A 180 -9.82 2.41 -12.36
C SER A 180 -11.01 3.27 -12.73
N GLY A 181 -10.92 4.05 -13.83
CA GLY A 181 -11.92 5.04 -14.20
C GLY A 181 -11.98 6.24 -13.24
N SER A 182 -10.97 6.46 -12.42
CA SER A 182 -10.92 7.51 -11.39
C SER A 182 -9.58 8.23 -11.38
N VAL A 183 -9.59 9.50 -10.99
CA VAL A 183 -8.39 10.33 -10.85
C VAL A 183 -8.22 10.72 -9.39
N SER A 184 -7.15 10.24 -8.76
CA SER A 184 -6.90 10.48 -7.33
C SER A 184 -6.19 11.80 -7.03
N GLY A 185 -5.61 12.46 -8.04
CA GLY A 185 -5.01 13.78 -7.88
C GLY A 185 -4.34 14.32 -9.15
N PRO A 186 -3.98 15.62 -9.16
CA PRO A 186 -3.38 16.27 -10.33
C PRO A 186 -1.95 15.77 -10.62
N LEU A 187 -1.59 15.72 -11.91
CA LEU A 187 -0.26 15.27 -12.36
C LEU A 187 0.90 16.07 -11.73
N MET A 188 0.71 17.38 -11.54
CA MET A 188 1.74 18.27 -10.96
C MET A 188 2.11 17.94 -9.52
N LEU A 189 1.27 17.18 -8.80
CA LEU A 189 1.58 16.74 -7.44
C LEU A 189 2.30 15.39 -7.39
N VAL A 190 2.48 14.69 -8.52
CA VAL A 190 3.19 13.40 -8.56
C VAL A 190 4.61 13.52 -7.99
N PRO A 191 5.43 14.53 -8.36
CA PRO A 191 6.77 14.66 -7.78
C PRO A 191 6.76 14.86 -6.26
N ILE A 192 5.85 15.69 -5.77
CA ILE A 192 5.70 15.98 -4.34
C ILE A 192 5.30 14.71 -3.59
N ARG A 193 4.34 13.96 -4.12
CA ARG A 193 3.88 12.69 -3.54
C ARG A 193 5.00 11.65 -3.53
N ASP A 194 5.73 11.46 -4.63
CA ASP A 194 6.81 10.48 -4.72
C ASP A 194 7.94 10.78 -3.73
N LEU A 195 8.32 12.06 -3.58
CA LEU A 195 9.30 12.49 -2.59
C LEU A 195 8.80 12.25 -1.16
N LEU A 196 7.55 12.58 -0.86
CA LEU A 196 6.93 12.33 0.44
C LEU A 196 6.94 10.83 0.77
N SER A 197 6.54 9.98 -0.18
CA SER A 197 6.54 8.52 0.01
C SER A 197 7.96 7.99 0.24
N PHE A 198 8.98 8.54 -0.42
CA PHE A 198 10.37 8.16 -0.19
C PHE A 198 10.90 8.60 1.18
N VAL A 199 10.54 9.81 1.63
CA VAL A 199 10.86 10.26 2.99
C VAL A 199 10.23 9.34 4.04
N LEU A 200 8.97 8.96 3.86
CA LEU A 200 8.26 8.04 4.78
C LEU A 200 8.84 6.62 4.72
N PHE A 201 9.24 6.15 3.54
CA PHE A 201 9.98 4.90 3.37
C PHE A 201 11.28 4.91 4.19
N CYS A 202 12.12 5.94 4.04
CA CYS A 202 13.35 6.09 4.82
C CYS A 202 13.07 6.19 6.32
N ALA A 203 12.07 6.98 6.73
CA ALA A 203 11.71 7.15 8.12
C ALA A 203 11.26 5.84 8.79
N THR A 204 10.65 4.92 8.03
CA THR A 204 10.18 3.62 8.54
C THR A 204 11.28 2.81 9.22
N PHE A 205 12.53 2.89 8.72
CA PHE A 205 13.67 2.17 9.30
C PHE A 205 14.07 2.68 10.70
N PHE A 206 13.67 3.89 11.06
CA PHE A 206 13.99 4.53 12.34
C PHE A 206 12.80 4.59 13.31
N VAL A 207 11.60 4.27 12.84
CA VAL A 207 10.37 4.29 13.67
C VAL A 207 10.16 2.92 14.31
N HIS A 208 10.09 2.90 15.64
CA HIS A 208 9.92 1.67 16.42
C HIS A 208 8.59 1.57 17.17
N LYS A 209 7.83 2.67 17.24
CA LYS A 209 6.52 2.73 17.89
C LYS A 209 5.53 3.41 16.96
N VAL A 210 4.31 2.88 16.89
CA VAL A 210 3.21 3.46 16.11
C VAL A 210 2.04 3.72 17.03
N ASP A 211 1.28 4.79 16.73
CA ASP A 211 0.04 5.09 17.43
C ASP A 211 -1.09 4.22 16.87
N TRP A 212 -1.75 3.45 17.74
CA TRP A 212 -2.95 2.72 17.42
C TRP A 212 -3.99 2.92 18.52
N ARG A 213 -5.22 3.30 18.13
CA ARG A 213 -6.33 3.61 19.05
C ARG A 213 -5.94 4.58 20.19
N GLY A 214 -5.04 5.53 19.94
CA GLY A 214 -4.62 6.53 20.93
C GLY A 214 -3.59 6.05 21.95
N SER A 215 -3.00 4.87 21.73
CA SER A 215 -1.90 4.33 22.54
C SER A 215 -0.69 3.98 21.67
N GLN A 216 0.52 4.14 22.21
CA GLN A 216 1.75 3.79 21.49
C GLN A 216 2.06 2.31 21.68
N PHE A 217 2.17 1.58 20.58
CA PHE A 217 2.52 0.16 20.59
C PHE A 217 3.80 -0.10 19.82
N ARG A 218 4.58 -1.07 20.29
CA ARG A 218 5.60 -1.73 19.47
C ARG A 218 4.90 -2.76 18.61
N VAL A 219 5.16 -2.72 17.30
CA VAL A 219 4.73 -3.79 16.38
C VAL A 219 5.79 -4.89 16.47
N THR A 220 5.41 -6.04 17.00
CA THR A 220 6.26 -7.23 17.09
C THR A 220 6.43 -7.88 15.70
N ARG A 221 7.36 -8.83 15.57
CA ARG A 221 7.63 -9.52 14.28
C ARG A 221 6.43 -10.32 13.76
N ASP A 222 5.50 -10.70 14.63
CA ASP A 222 4.25 -11.38 14.31
C ASP A 222 3.08 -10.41 14.10
N GLY A 223 3.35 -9.13 13.84
CA GLY A 223 2.30 -8.14 13.55
C GLY A 223 1.39 -7.78 14.74
N ARG A 224 1.69 -8.30 15.93
CA ARG A 224 0.96 -8.01 17.17
C ARG A 224 1.41 -6.69 17.80
N LEU A 225 0.51 -6.15 18.62
CA LEU A 225 0.73 -4.94 19.38
C LEU A 225 1.21 -5.30 20.78
N GLN A 226 2.40 -4.83 21.16
CA GLN A 226 2.91 -4.92 22.53
C GLN A 226 3.03 -3.51 23.12
N SER A 227 2.42 -3.29 24.28
CA SER A 227 2.50 -2.01 25.03
C SER A 227 3.89 -1.75 25.58
#